data_AF-A0A956L5B3-F1
#
_entry.id   AF-A0A956L5B3-F1
#
_cell.length_a   1.000
_cell.length_b   1.000
_cell.length_c   1.000
_cell.angle_alpha   90.00
_cell.angle_beta   90.00
_cell.angle_gamma   90.00
#
_symmetry.space_group_name_H-M   'P 1'
#
loop_
_entity.id
_entity.type
_entity.pdbx_description
1 polymer ?
#
loop_
_entity_poly.entity_id
_entity_poly.type
_entity_poly.pdbx_seq_one_letter_code
_entity_poly.pdbx_strand_id
1 'polypeptide(L)'
;LTRARLIELGHRFELDVNSRSSKDELIDALARSKRASYEAILGELSRDELKEICRAHELSDAGKAKAGIIDRILGREEGDSSPAEPEPARRKRGKKKAARAVAAVGPSAAAGGGTGQWWALGMLVGWLLVGGAGYWLLTMEEDAAAQMRTQAAAKSAAAEKIKQDIDEEGLEARKQELAQVEAAIEKLESKRRTPVYVMYELAMILTDAKEGGGPDVDKEKLRQIVKSDPQAEINTLWDPTGLWLTKVEEKGGLLIIEGGARDATDLSEFTGRLRASARFGRVSHPNFERVDASGKDGDPHLTWKLDVAVRRWD
;
A
#
# COMPACT_ATOMS: atom_id res chain seq x y z
N LEU A 1 3.44 -8.55 -2.09
CA LEU A 1 2.85 -9.16 -3.32
C LEU A 1 3.43 -8.51 -4.58
N THR A 2 3.88 -9.31 -5.55
CA THR A 2 4.48 -8.82 -6.81
C THR A 2 3.42 -8.59 -7.90
N ARG A 3 3.75 -7.76 -8.91
CA ARG A 3 2.85 -7.45 -10.04
C ARG A 3 2.47 -8.69 -10.86
N ALA A 4 3.44 -9.58 -11.11
CA ALA A 4 3.19 -10.84 -11.81
C ALA A 4 2.15 -11.72 -11.10
N ARG A 5 2.19 -11.72 -9.76
CA ARG A 5 1.25 -12.48 -8.94
C ARG A 5 -0.17 -11.90 -8.98
N LEU A 6 -0.31 -10.58 -9.03
CA LEU A 6 -1.61 -9.91 -9.17
C LEU A 6 -2.28 -10.23 -10.51
N ILE A 7 -1.51 -10.33 -11.59
CA ILE A 7 -2.01 -10.73 -12.92
C ILE A 7 -2.49 -12.19 -12.89
N GLU A 8 -1.72 -13.09 -12.26
CA GLU A 8 -2.12 -14.50 -12.10
C GLU A 8 -3.42 -14.65 -11.31
N LEU A 9 -3.58 -13.89 -10.22
CA LEU A 9 -4.82 -13.85 -9.44
C LEU A 9 -5.98 -13.30 -10.27
N GLY A 10 -5.76 -12.23 -11.04
CA GLY A 10 -6.79 -11.67 -11.93
C GLY A 10 -7.26 -12.67 -12.98
N HIS A 11 -6.36 -13.43 -13.61
CA HIS A 11 -6.75 -14.50 -14.53
C HIS A 11 -7.52 -15.63 -13.83
N ARG A 12 -7.12 -16.01 -12.61
CA ARG A 12 -7.80 -17.08 -11.84
C ARG A 12 -9.23 -16.72 -11.44
N PHE A 13 -9.50 -15.44 -11.20
CA PHE A 13 -10.84 -14.93 -10.89
C PHE A 13 -11.61 -14.43 -12.13
N GLU A 14 -11.12 -14.75 -13.34
CA GLU A 14 -11.73 -14.36 -14.62
C GLU A 14 -11.94 -12.84 -14.76
N LEU A 15 -11.00 -12.05 -14.24
CA LEU A 15 -11.01 -10.59 -14.37
C LEU A 15 -10.26 -10.19 -15.63
N ASP A 16 -10.82 -9.23 -16.37
CA ASP A 16 -10.19 -8.65 -17.55
C ASP A 16 -9.08 -7.69 -17.13
N VAL A 17 -7.97 -8.25 -16.64
CA VAL A 17 -6.77 -7.53 -16.24
C VAL A 17 -5.75 -7.53 -17.37
N ASN A 18 -5.35 -6.33 -17.80
CA ASN A 18 -4.34 -6.15 -18.83
C ASN A 18 -2.93 -6.32 -18.24
N SER A 19 -2.06 -7.05 -18.92
CA SER A 19 -0.64 -7.21 -18.54
C SER A 19 0.16 -5.90 -18.58
N ARG A 20 -0.41 -4.83 -19.15
CA ARG A 20 0.11 -3.45 -19.13
C ARG A 20 -0.40 -2.60 -17.97
N SER A 21 -1.39 -3.05 -17.21
CA SER A 21 -1.95 -2.28 -16.08
C SER A 21 -0.93 -2.08 -14.96
N SER A 22 -1.02 -0.93 -14.30
CA SER A 22 -0.18 -0.59 -13.15
C SER A 22 -0.51 -1.51 -11.96
N LYS A 23 0.39 -1.59 -10.97
CA LYS A 23 0.16 -2.40 -9.77
C LYS A 23 -1.13 -1.96 -9.05
N ASP A 24 -1.39 -0.66 -9.02
CA ASP A 24 -2.54 -0.08 -8.33
C ASP A 24 -3.84 -0.32 -9.10
N GLU A 25 -3.83 -0.25 -10.43
CA GLU A 25 -4.98 -0.62 -11.27
C GLU A 25 -5.37 -2.09 -11.09
N LEU A 26 -4.38 -2.99 -10.97
CA LEU A 26 -4.62 -4.41 -10.73
C LEU A 26 -5.23 -4.65 -9.33
N ILE A 27 -4.75 -3.92 -8.32
CA ILE A 27 -5.29 -3.97 -6.96
C ILE A 27 -6.73 -3.45 -6.94
N ASP A 28 -7.00 -2.33 -7.59
CA ASP A 28 -8.33 -1.72 -7.65
C ASP A 28 -9.33 -2.58 -8.45
N ALA A 29 -8.88 -3.23 -9.54
CA ALA A 29 -9.70 -4.19 -10.27
C ALA A 29 -10.06 -5.43 -9.44
N LEU A 30 -9.13 -5.94 -8.63
CA LEU A 30 -9.38 -7.04 -7.69
C LEU A 30 -10.33 -6.61 -6.57
N ALA A 31 -10.14 -5.41 -6.01
CA ALA A 31 -10.95 -4.88 -4.91
C ALA A 31 -12.40 -4.57 -5.34
N ARG A 32 -12.62 -4.07 -6.56
CA ARG A 32 -13.95 -3.80 -7.11
C ARG A 32 -14.71 -5.06 -7.52
N SER A 33 -14.03 -6.19 -7.68
CA SER A 33 -14.65 -7.45 -8.09
C SER A 33 -15.33 -8.15 -6.92
N LYS A 34 -16.62 -8.41 -7.05
CA LYS A 34 -17.35 -9.31 -6.13
C LYS A 34 -16.92 -10.77 -6.22
N ARG A 35 -16.19 -11.16 -7.27
CA ARG A 35 -15.73 -12.54 -7.51
C ARG A 35 -14.43 -12.87 -6.78
N ALA A 36 -13.58 -11.88 -6.57
CA ALA A 36 -12.32 -12.01 -5.87
C ALA A 36 -12.48 -11.48 -4.43
N SER A 37 -13.25 -12.20 -3.60
CA SER A 37 -13.38 -11.81 -2.19
C SER A 37 -12.02 -11.89 -1.50
N TYR A 38 -11.80 -11.01 -0.52
CA TYR A 38 -10.54 -10.96 0.23
C TYR A 38 -10.15 -12.33 0.81
N GLU A 39 -11.13 -13.09 1.31
CA GLU A 39 -10.96 -14.45 1.81
C GLU A 39 -10.56 -15.46 0.70
N ALA A 40 -11.18 -15.37 -0.48
CA ALA A 40 -10.82 -16.21 -1.62
C ALA A 40 -9.40 -15.93 -2.13
N ILE A 41 -8.98 -14.65 -2.13
CA ILE A 41 -7.62 -14.25 -2.51
C ILE A 41 -6.60 -14.82 -1.52
N LEU A 42 -6.86 -14.69 -0.21
CA LEU A 42 -5.98 -15.26 0.83
C LEU A 42 -5.90 -16.79 0.75
N GLY A 43 -6.98 -17.45 0.34
CA GLY A 43 -7.04 -18.88 0.06
C GLY A 43 -6.10 -19.34 -1.06
N GLU A 44 -5.80 -18.47 -2.04
CA GLU A 44 -4.95 -18.79 -3.20
C GLU A 44 -3.47 -18.46 -3.00
N LEU A 45 -3.13 -17.67 -1.96
CA LEU A 45 -1.75 -17.32 -1.64
C LEU A 45 -0.98 -18.50 -1.02
N SER A 46 0.31 -18.58 -1.29
CA SER A 46 1.19 -19.55 -0.66
C SER A 46 1.41 -19.19 0.82
N ARG A 47 1.80 -20.18 1.63
CA ARG A 47 2.06 -19.95 3.06
C ARG A 47 3.13 -18.89 3.29
N ASP A 48 4.16 -18.87 2.46
CA ASP A 48 5.29 -17.96 2.63
C ASP A 48 4.90 -16.51 2.24
N GLU A 49 4.03 -16.34 1.24
CA GLU A 49 3.40 -15.05 0.91
C GLU A 49 2.50 -14.55 2.05
N LEU A 50 1.71 -15.44 2.67
CA LEU A 50 0.87 -15.09 3.83
C LEU A 50 1.71 -14.66 5.04
N LYS A 51 2.86 -15.31 5.28
CA LYS A 51 3.80 -14.89 6.33
C LYS A 51 4.48 -13.56 6.03
N GLU A 52 4.74 -13.26 4.76
CA GLU A 52 5.26 -11.95 4.35
C GLU A 52 4.23 -10.84 4.62
N ILE A 53 2.94 -11.11 4.36
CA ILE A 53 1.84 -10.20 4.71
C ILE A 53 1.76 -10.01 6.23
N CYS A 54 1.82 -11.08 7.02
CA CYS A 54 1.83 -10.95 8.49
C CYS A 54 2.99 -10.08 8.99
N ARG A 55 4.21 -10.29 8.47
CA ARG A 55 5.39 -9.48 8.85
C ARG A 55 5.24 -8.00 8.47
N ALA A 56 4.63 -7.71 7.32
CA ALA A 56 4.40 -6.33 6.87
C ALA A 56 3.34 -5.59 7.70
N HIS A 57 2.38 -6.31 8.30
CA HIS A 57 1.32 -5.77 9.13
C HIS A 57 1.55 -5.97 10.64
N GLU A 58 2.77 -6.33 11.05
CA GLU A 58 3.14 -6.57 12.45
C GLU A 58 2.29 -7.66 13.17
N LEU A 59 1.73 -8.60 12.39
CA LEU A 59 0.96 -9.74 12.88
C LEU A 59 1.87 -10.95 13.14
N SER A 60 1.52 -11.78 14.13
CA SER A 60 2.26 -13.00 14.47
C SER A 60 2.30 -14.00 13.31
N ASP A 61 3.50 -14.40 12.88
CA ASP A 61 3.76 -15.40 11.83
C ASP A 61 3.87 -16.85 12.37
N ALA A 62 3.63 -17.01 13.68
CA ALA A 62 3.65 -18.29 14.36
C ALA A 62 2.47 -19.16 13.89
N GLY A 63 2.78 -20.18 13.09
CA GLY A 63 1.81 -21.11 12.55
C GLY A 63 2.43 -22.03 11.50
N LYS A 64 2.19 -23.34 11.61
CA LYS A 64 2.57 -24.33 10.57
C LYS A 64 1.47 -24.50 9.52
N ALA A 65 0.21 -24.25 9.89
CA ALA A 65 -0.96 -24.43 9.04
C ALA A 65 -1.32 -23.13 8.31
N LYS A 66 -1.67 -23.25 7.02
CA LYS A 66 -2.09 -22.12 6.17
C LYS A 66 -3.40 -21.48 6.65
N ALA A 67 -4.38 -22.28 7.07
CA ALA A 67 -5.68 -21.81 7.54
C ALA A 67 -5.56 -20.86 8.74
N GLY A 68 -4.76 -21.22 9.76
CA GLY A 68 -4.60 -20.37 10.94
C GLY A 68 -3.92 -19.02 10.66
N ILE A 69 -3.12 -18.91 9.59
CA ILE A 69 -2.55 -17.61 9.17
C ILE A 69 -3.62 -16.77 8.46
N ILE A 70 -4.49 -17.40 7.67
CA ILE A 70 -5.62 -16.72 7.00
C ILE A 70 -6.62 -16.20 8.04
N ASP A 71 -7.00 -17.00 9.03
CA ASP A 71 -7.95 -16.59 10.07
C ASP A 71 -7.43 -15.42 10.90
N ARG A 72 -6.12 -15.38 11.20
CA ARG A 72 -5.46 -14.26 11.86
C ARG A 72 -5.49 -12.99 11.02
N ILE A 73 -5.23 -13.08 9.71
CA ILE A 73 -5.30 -11.95 8.78
C ILE A 73 -6.74 -11.43 8.65
N LEU A 74 -7.73 -12.33 8.69
CA LEU A 74 -9.15 -11.98 8.66
C LEU A 74 -9.69 -11.49 10.02
N GLY A 75 -8.87 -11.47 11.08
CA GLY A 75 -9.28 -11.02 12.41
C GLY A 75 -10.25 -11.97 13.12
N ARG A 76 -10.34 -13.24 12.70
CA ARG A 76 -11.18 -14.28 13.32
C ARG A 76 -10.44 -15.03 14.44
N GLU A 77 -9.66 -14.34 15.26
CA GLU A 77 -9.06 -14.97 16.43
C GLU A 77 -10.14 -15.13 17.52
N GLU A 78 -10.76 -16.32 17.58
CA GLU A 78 -11.24 -16.86 18.84
C GLU A 78 -10.03 -17.01 19.75
N GLY A 79 -10.06 -16.28 20.87
CA GLY A 79 -8.99 -16.32 21.86
C GLY A 79 -8.81 -17.73 22.40
N ASP A 80 -7.59 -18.23 22.29
CA ASP A 80 -7.06 -19.14 23.30
C ASP A 80 -5.59 -18.77 23.56
N SER A 81 -5.45 -17.75 24.40
CA SER A 81 -4.26 -17.58 25.22
C SER A 81 -4.28 -18.63 26.33
N SER A 82 -3.47 -19.67 26.22
CA SER A 82 -2.84 -20.25 27.41
C SER A 82 -1.48 -20.90 27.08
N PRO A 83 -0.41 -20.57 27.84
CA PRO A 83 0.96 -20.94 27.52
C PRO A 83 1.31 -22.34 28.04
N ALA A 84 1.92 -23.16 27.20
CA ALA A 84 2.62 -24.36 27.62
C ALA A 84 4.08 -24.29 27.16
N GLU A 85 4.96 -24.09 28.14
CA GLU A 85 6.41 -24.26 28.03
C GLU A 85 6.80 -25.71 27.62
N PRO A 86 8.04 -25.91 27.16
CA PRO A 86 8.40 -26.97 26.24
C PRO A 86 8.82 -28.26 26.96
N GLU A 87 8.55 -29.40 26.32
CA GLU A 87 9.36 -30.60 26.54
C GLU A 87 9.60 -31.37 25.23
N PRO A 88 10.85 -31.83 24.96
CA PRO A 88 11.23 -32.49 23.72
C PRO A 88 11.28 -34.01 23.88
N ALA A 89 10.68 -34.78 22.97
CA ALA A 89 11.14 -36.14 22.70
C ALA A 89 10.56 -36.72 21.40
N ARG A 90 11.44 -37.16 20.49
CA ARG A 90 11.63 -38.61 20.22
C ARG A 90 12.60 -38.82 19.06
N ARG A 91 13.88 -39.02 19.41
CA ARG A 91 14.82 -39.84 18.63
C ARG A 91 14.43 -41.32 18.81
N LYS A 92 14.37 -42.07 17.70
CA LYS A 92 14.21 -43.53 17.72
C LYS A 92 15.54 -44.23 18.06
N ARG A 93 15.39 -45.28 18.87
CA ARG A 93 16.39 -46.19 19.45
C ARG A 93 17.14 -47.03 18.41
N GLY A 94 18.38 -47.38 18.75
CA GLY A 94 19.13 -48.48 18.13
C GLY A 94 20.29 -48.99 18.99
N LYS A 95 19.97 -49.77 20.04
CA LYS A 95 20.73 -50.85 20.73
C LYS A 95 22.27 -50.69 20.92
N LYS A 96 22.73 -50.42 22.14
CA LYS A 96 23.24 -51.38 23.16
C LYS A 96 24.32 -52.37 22.68
N LYS A 97 25.53 -52.27 23.23
CA LYS A 97 26.00 -53.16 24.33
C LYS A 97 27.25 -52.61 25.01
N ALA A 98 27.22 -52.65 26.33
CA ALA A 98 28.32 -52.38 27.24
C ALA A 98 29.17 -53.64 27.43
N ALA A 99 30.44 -53.46 27.84
CA ALA A 99 31.09 -54.34 28.81
C ALA A 99 32.25 -53.60 29.49
N ARG A 100 32.22 -53.65 30.82
CA ARG A 100 33.22 -53.18 31.78
C ARG A 100 34.29 -54.28 31.93
N ALA A 101 35.55 -53.85 31.90
CA ALA A 101 36.56 -54.02 32.95
C ALA A 101 37.19 -55.39 33.33
N VAL A 102 38.47 -55.22 33.74
CA VAL A 102 39.32 -55.89 34.76
C VAL A 102 40.19 -57.12 34.38
N ALA A 103 41.48 -56.93 34.70
CA ALA A 103 42.45 -57.83 35.36
C ALA A 103 43.19 -58.96 34.62
N ALA A 104 44.51 -58.74 34.55
CA ALA A 104 45.62 -59.56 35.07
C ALA A 104 45.83 -61.01 34.59
N VAL A 105 47.07 -61.30 34.15
CA VAL A 105 48.03 -62.27 34.75
C VAL A 105 49.21 -62.45 33.78
N GLY A 106 50.45 -62.40 34.29
CA GLY A 106 51.68 -62.68 33.53
C GLY A 106 51.89 -64.19 33.26
N PRO A 107 53.01 -64.58 32.63
CA PRO A 107 54.18 -64.85 33.47
C PRO A 107 55.54 -64.43 32.87
N SER A 108 56.51 -64.45 33.78
CA SER A 108 57.96 -64.25 33.63
C SER A 108 58.63 -65.35 32.79
N ALA A 109 59.63 -64.98 31.96
CA ALA A 109 61.04 -65.43 32.11
C ALA A 109 61.92 -65.08 30.89
N ALA A 110 62.89 -64.18 31.14
CA ALA A 110 64.32 -64.21 30.83
C ALA A 110 64.92 -64.40 29.40
N ALA A 111 65.89 -63.50 29.15
CA ALA A 111 67.10 -63.57 28.30
C ALA A 111 66.90 -63.36 26.78
N GLY A 112 67.58 -62.46 26.07
CA GLY A 112 68.64 -61.50 26.39
C GLY A 112 69.11 -60.81 25.08
N GLY A 113 69.66 -59.59 25.20
CA GLY A 113 70.47 -58.92 24.16
C GLY A 113 69.87 -57.68 23.48
N GLY A 114 70.47 -56.49 23.72
CA GLY A 114 70.32 -55.32 22.84
C GLY A 114 69.69 -54.05 23.44
N THR A 115 70.07 -53.67 24.66
CA THR A 115 69.42 -52.63 25.50
C THR A 115 69.59 -51.16 25.08
N GLY A 116 70.09 -50.86 23.87
CA GLY A 116 70.35 -49.47 23.43
C GLY A 116 69.37 -48.89 22.41
N GLN A 117 68.66 -49.72 21.64
CA GLN A 117 68.02 -49.26 20.38
C GLN A 117 66.50 -49.09 20.46
N TRP A 118 65.81 -49.80 21.35
CA TRP A 118 64.35 -49.73 21.47
C TRP A 118 63.84 -48.48 22.21
N TRP A 119 64.60 -47.96 23.17
CA TRP A 119 64.23 -46.74 23.89
C TRP A 119 64.33 -45.50 22.98
N ALA A 120 65.35 -45.44 22.13
CA ALA A 120 65.53 -44.39 21.14
C ALA A 120 64.38 -44.34 20.11
N LEU A 121 63.94 -45.51 19.62
CA LEU A 121 62.81 -45.63 18.69
C LEU A 121 61.48 -45.18 19.32
N GLY A 122 61.22 -45.58 20.57
CA GLY A 122 60.02 -45.14 21.30
C GLY A 122 59.99 -43.63 21.52
N MET A 123 61.13 -43.02 21.83
CA MET A 123 61.21 -41.57 22.06
C MET A 123 61.02 -40.77 20.77
N LEU A 124 61.56 -41.25 19.64
CA LEU A 124 61.43 -40.59 18.33
C LEU A 124 59.98 -40.57 17.84
N VAL A 125 59.24 -41.67 18.03
CA VAL A 125 57.80 -41.74 17.72
C VAL A 125 57.00 -40.80 18.64
N GLY A 126 57.37 -40.71 19.93
CA GLY A 126 56.78 -39.76 20.86
C GLY A 126 56.95 -38.30 20.43
N TRP A 127 58.15 -37.90 20.00
CA TRP A 127 58.43 -36.55 19.51
C TRP A 127 57.72 -36.23 18.19
N LEU A 128 57.58 -37.21 17.28
CA LEU A 128 56.81 -37.02 16.05
C LEU A 128 55.31 -36.82 16.33
N LEU A 129 54.75 -37.54 17.30
CA LEU A 129 53.35 -37.34 17.70
C LEU A 129 53.13 -35.98 18.38
N VAL A 130 54.04 -35.56 19.26
CA VAL A 130 53.95 -34.25 19.93
C VAL A 130 54.19 -33.11 18.93
N GLY A 131 55.17 -33.23 18.04
CA GLY A 131 55.42 -32.25 16.98
C GLY A 131 54.28 -32.19 15.96
N GLY A 132 53.72 -33.34 15.58
CA GLY A 132 52.54 -33.42 14.71
C GLY A 132 51.29 -32.81 15.35
N ALA A 133 51.05 -33.06 16.64
CA ALA A 133 49.96 -32.45 17.39
C ALA A 133 50.15 -30.94 17.57
N GLY A 134 51.38 -30.49 17.82
CA GLY A 134 51.73 -29.07 17.92
C GLY A 134 51.55 -28.34 16.59
N TYR A 135 51.99 -28.95 15.48
CA TYR A 135 51.76 -28.42 14.14
C TYR A 135 50.26 -28.36 13.81
N TRP A 136 49.50 -29.40 14.15
CA TRP A 136 48.05 -29.45 13.93
C TRP A 136 47.29 -28.37 14.73
N LEU A 137 47.69 -28.11 15.98
CA LEU A 137 47.07 -27.08 16.83
C LEU A 137 47.36 -25.66 16.31
N LEU A 138 48.59 -25.42 15.81
CA LEU A 138 48.98 -24.16 15.16
C LEU A 138 48.19 -23.93 13.86
N THR A 139 48.02 -24.95 13.03
CA THR A 139 47.21 -24.82 11.80
C THR A 139 45.73 -24.54 12.11
N MET A 140 45.22 -25.04 13.25
CA MET A 140 43.84 -24.78 13.67
C MET A 140 43.60 -23.31 14.08
N GLU A 141 44.61 -22.64 14.66
CA GLU A 141 44.53 -21.21 14.99
C GLU A 141 44.66 -20.31 13.76
N GLU A 142 45.50 -20.68 12.80
CA GLU A 142 45.64 -19.95 11.53
C GLU A 142 44.34 -20.03 10.69
N ASP A 143 43.69 -21.19 10.64
CA ASP A 143 42.41 -21.38 9.96
C ASP A 143 41.25 -20.61 10.64
N ALA A 144 41.26 -20.52 11.98
CA ALA A 144 40.27 -19.75 12.73
C ALA A 144 40.42 -18.24 12.50
N ALA A 145 41.65 -17.73 12.42
CA ALA A 145 41.93 -16.33 12.14
C ALA A 145 41.56 -15.94 10.69
N ALA A 146 41.79 -16.84 9.72
CA ALA A 146 41.40 -16.62 8.33
C ALA A 146 39.87 -16.58 8.16
N GLN A 147 39.13 -17.44 8.86
CA GLN A 147 37.66 -17.43 8.83
C GLN A 147 37.04 -16.19 9.46
N MET A 148 37.62 -15.66 10.54
CA MET A 148 37.13 -14.42 11.15
C MET A 148 37.36 -13.20 10.26
N ARG A 149 38.50 -13.16 9.54
CA ARG A 149 38.79 -12.09 8.57
C ARG A 149 37.86 -12.13 7.35
N THR A 150 37.54 -13.31 6.84
CA THR A 150 36.60 -13.46 5.71
C THR A 150 35.17 -13.10 6.11
N GLN A 151 34.73 -13.46 7.33
CA GLN A 151 33.43 -13.02 7.84
C GLN A 151 33.36 -11.51 8.12
N ALA A 152 34.44 -10.91 8.62
CA ALA A 152 34.52 -9.46 8.81
C ALA A 152 34.46 -8.71 7.47
N ALA A 153 35.21 -9.18 6.46
CA ALA A 153 35.19 -8.63 5.11
C ALA A 153 33.84 -8.82 4.40
N ALA A 154 33.17 -9.97 4.60
CA ALA A 154 31.84 -10.21 4.04
C ALA A 154 30.77 -9.31 4.65
N LYS A 155 30.84 -9.08 5.98
CA LYS A 155 29.91 -8.18 6.68
C LYS A 155 30.15 -6.71 6.35
N SER A 156 31.41 -6.27 6.18
CA SER A 156 31.70 -4.90 5.73
C SER A 156 31.25 -4.67 4.29
N ALA A 157 31.43 -5.65 3.40
CA ALA A 157 30.94 -5.56 2.02
C ALA A 157 29.39 -5.52 1.94
N ALA A 158 28.70 -6.26 2.81
CA ALA A 158 27.23 -6.20 2.90
C ALA A 158 26.75 -4.84 3.45
N ALA A 159 27.46 -4.26 4.43
CA ALA A 159 27.16 -2.94 4.97
C ALA A 159 27.38 -1.82 3.94
N GLU A 160 28.41 -1.92 3.11
CA GLU A 160 28.64 -1.01 1.98
C GLU A 160 27.52 -1.09 0.93
N LYS A 161 27.05 -2.31 0.64
CA LYS A 161 25.93 -2.52 -0.29
C LYS A 161 24.62 -1.91 0.21
N ILE A 162 24.31 -2.10 1.50
CA ILE A 162 23.15 -1.49 2.15
C ILE A 162 23.28 0.04 2.15
N LYS A 163 24.49 0.58 2.32
CA LYS A 163 24.75 2.02 2.29
C LYS A 163 24.66 2.62 0.88
N GLN A 164 24.97 1.87 -0.17
CA GLN A 164 24.73 2.26 -1.56
C GLN A 164 23.24 2.23 -1.93
N ASP A 165 22.47 1.30 -1.37
CA ASP A 165 21.03 1.23 -1.60
C ASP A 165 20.25 2.33 -0.84
N ILE A 166 20.82 2.87 0.25
CA ILE A 166 20.31 4.03 1.00
C ILE A 166 21.08 5.28 0.55
N ASP A 167 20.87 5.67 -0.70
CA ASP A 167 21.41 6.91 -1.26
C ASP A 167 20.68 8.12 -0.64
N GLU A 168 21.21 8.64 0.46
CA GLU A 168 20.68 9.80 1.19
C GLU A 168 20.63 11.04 0.28
N GLU A 169 21.60 11.17 -0.63
CA GLU A 169 21.66 12.22 -1.64
C GLU A 169 20.54 12.09 -2.68
N GLY A 170 20.24 10.86 -3.13
CA GLY A 170 19.12 10.58 -4.03
C GLY A 170 17.74 10.84 -3.39
N LEU A 171 17.61 10.60 -2.08
CA LEU A 171 16.38 10.93 -1.33
C LEU A 171 16.21 12.43 -1.17
N GLU A 172 17.27 13.17 -0.88
CA GLU A 172 17.24 14.64 -0.82
C GLU A 172 16.94 15.25 -2.18
N ALA A 173 17.53 14.73 -3.26
CA ALA A 173 17.25 15.17 -4.63
C ALA A 173 15.76 15.01 -4.99
N ARG A 174 15.14 13.86 -4.64
CA ARG A 174 13.70 13.63 -4.86
C ARG A 174 12.83 14.53 -3.99
N LYS A 175 13.23 14.80 -2.75
CA LYS A 175 12.52 15.76 -1.88
C LYS A 175 12.57 17.16 -2.46
N GLN A 176 13.72 17.60 -2.98
CA GLN A 176 13.87 18.89 -3.63
C GLN A 176 13.06 18.97 -4.94
N GLU A 177 13.04 17.89 -5.74
CA GLU A 177 12.22 17.80 -6.94
C GLU A 177 10.73 17.92 -6.63
N LEU A 178 10.24 17.18 -5.62
CA LEU A 178 8.85 17.27 -5.16
C LEU A 178 8.52 18.69 -4.65
N ALA A 179 9.40 19.29 -3.85
CA ALA A 179 9.20 20.67 -3.38
C ALA A 179 9.17 21.69 -4.53
N GLN A 180 9.99 21.49 -5.58
CA GLN A 180 9.96 22.33 -6.77
C GLN A 180 8.67 22.12 -7.58
N VAL A 181 8.19 20.88 -7.69
CA VAL A 181 6.92 20.57 -8.36
C VAL A 181 5.74 21.18 -7.58
N GLU A 182 5.71 21.04 -6.27
CA GLU A 182 4.68 21.67 -5.41
C GLU A 182 4.68 23.20 -5.54
N ALA A 183 5.86 23.83 -5.46
CA ALA A 183 5.99 25.28 -5.65
C ALA A 183 5.59 25.73 -7.06
N ALA A 184 5.86 24.90 -8.09
CA ALA A 184 5.41 25.17 -9.45
C ALA A 184 3.89 25.06 -9.57
N ILE A 185 3.26 24.07 -8.93
CA ILE A 185 1.80 23.92 -8.89
C ILE A 185 1.18 25.11 -8.17
N GLU A 186 1.64 25.48 -6.99
CA GLU A 186 1.12 26.64 -6.23
C GLU A 186 1.26 27.95 -7.05
N LYS A 187 2.38 28.12 -7.75
CA LYS A 187 2.60 29.25 -8.66
C LYS A 187 1.68 29.23 -9.88
N LEU A 188 1.31 28.05 -10.38
CA LEU A 188 0.34 27.91 -11.47
C LEU A 188 -1.08 28.14 -10.96
N GLU A 189 -1.45 27.60 -9.80
CA GLU A 189 -2.75 27.77 -9.15
C GLU A 189 -3.01 29.24 -8.77
N SER A 190 -2.04 29.91 -8.14
CA SER A 190 -2.15 31.34 -7.80
C SER A 190 -2.29 32.25 -9.03
N LYS A 191 -1.80 31.81 -10.20
CA LYS A 191 -1.98 32.50 -11.49
C LYS A 191 -3.25 32.06 -12.23
N ARG A 192 -3.86 30.95 -11.84
CA ARG A 192 -5.09 30.42 -12.42
C ARG A 192 -6.27 31.24 -11.89
N ARG A 193 -6.54 32.38 -12.54
CA ARG A 193 -7.85 33.04 -12.41
C ARG A 193 -8.89 32.11 -13.00
N THR A 194 -10.01 31.90 -12.29
CA THR A 194 -11.14 31.10 -12.78
C THR A 194 -11.44 31.51 -14.22
N PRO A 195 -11.41 30.60 -15.19
CA PRO A 195 -11.49 30.96 -16.60
C PRO A 195 -12.71 31.82 -16.91
N VAL A 196 -12.48 32.87 -17.68
CA VAL A 196 -13.47 33.91 -18.00
C VAL A 196 -14.76 33.30 -18.54
N TYR A 197 -14.66 32.25 -19.35
CA TYR A 197 -15.80 31.56 -19.93
C TYR A 197 -16.67 30.80 -18.92
N VAL A 198 -16.07 30.27 -17.84
CA VAL A 198 -16.84 29.62 -16.77
C VAL A 198 -17.66 30.66 -16.00
N MET A 199 -17.04 31.80 -15.70
CA MET A 199 -17.74 32.91 -15.05
C MET A 199 -18.80 33.52 -15.96
N TYR A 200 -18.53 33.60 -17.26
CA TYR A 200 -19.50 34.03 -18.26
C TYR A 200 -20.70 33.09 -18.33
N GLU A 201 -20.51 31.76 -18.40
CA GLU A 201 -21.62 30.81 -18.36
C GLU A 201 -22.42 30.90 -17.05
N LEU A 202 -21.74 31.05 -15.91
CA LEU A 202 -22.43 31.25 -14.63
C LEU A 202 -23.29 32.53 -14.65
N ALA A 203 -22.75 33.63 -15.18
CA ALA A 203 -23.49 34.86 -15.32
C ALA A 203 -24.70 34.67 -16.24
N MET A 204 -24.52 34.03 -17.40
CA MET A 204 -25.59 33.75 -18.35
C MET A 204 -26.69 32.87 -17.75
N ILE A 205 -26.33 31.86 -16.95
CA ILE A 205 -27.30 31.01 -16.25
C ILE A 205 -28.13 31.81 -15.23
N LEU A 206 -27.51 32.80 -14.58
CA LEU A 206 -28.14 33.68 -13.59
C LEU A 206 -28.79 34.94 -14.21
N THR A 207 -28.79 35.06 -15.54
CA THR A 207 -29.51 36.13 -16.26
C THR A 207 -30.89 35.64 -16.68
N ASP A 208 -31.88 36.53 -16.65
CA ASP A 208 -33.25 36.22 -17.10
C ASP A 208 -33.21 35.77 -18.57
N ALA A 209 -33.94 34.70 -18.88
CA ALA A 209 -34.06 34.18 -20.24
C ALA A 209 -34.64 35.22 -21.23
N LYS A 210 -35.47 36.15 -20.74
CA LYS A 210 -36.01 37.26 -21.55
C LYS A 210 -34.93 38.24 -22.03
N GLU A 211 -33.86 38.38 -21.26
CA GLU A 211 -32.73 39.27 -21.56
C GLU A 211 -31.66 38.59 -22.42
N GLY A 212 -31.92 37.35 -22.86
CA GLY A 212 -30.96 36.53 -23.59
C GLY A 212 -30.08 35.67 -22.68
N GLY A 213 -30.43 35.56 -21.39
CA GLY A 213 -29.81 34.62 -20.46
C GLY A 213 -30.18 33.15 -20.76
N GLY A 214 -29.49 32.24 -20.08
CA GLY A 214 -29.68 30.81 -20.17
C GLY A 214 -28.37 30.04 -20.37
N PRO A 215 -28.37 28.72 -20.07
CA PRO A 215 -27.21 27.87 -20.29
C PRO A 215 -26.88 27.69 -21.78
N ASP A 216 -25.59 27.56 -22.12
CA ASP A 216 -25.18 27.06 -23.43
C ASP A 216 -25.50 25.56 -23.55
N VAL A 217 -26.68 25.25 -24.08
CA VAL A 217 -27.19 23.88 -24.18
C VAL A 217 -27.08 23.33 -25.59
N ASP A 218 -26.53 22.12 -25.69
CA ASP A 218 -26.63 21.29 -26.88
C ASP A 218 -28.09 20.82 -27.05
N LYS A 219 -28.79 21.43 -28.03
CA LYS A 219 -30.23 21.20 -28.29
C LYS A 219 -30.58 19.73 -28.47
N GLU A 220 -29.66 18.92 -29.01
CA GLU A 220 -29.91 17.50 -29.25
C GLU A 220 -29.85 16.69 -27.95
N LYS A 221 -28.89 17.01 -27.07
CA LYS A 221 -28.79 16.37 -25.75
C LYS A 221 -29.95 16.74 -24.85
N LEU A 222 -30.38 18.00 -24.86
CA LEU A 222 -31.55 18.41 -24.08
C LEU A 222 -32.80 17.63 -24.50
N ARG A 223 -33.01 17.45 -25.81
CA ARG A 223 -34.13 16.63 -26.31
C ARG A 223 -34.06 15.19 -25.82
N GLN A 224 -32.86 14.60 -25.76
CA GLN A 224 -32.67 13.24 -25.23
C GLN A 224 -32.94 13.18 -23.72
N ILE A 225 -32.47 14.16 -22.95
CA ILE A 225 -32.68 14.25 -21.51
C ILE A 225 -34.18 14.44 -21.22
N VAL A 226 -34.85 15.39 -21.89
CA VAL A 226 -36.30 15.64 -21.73
C VAL A 226 -37.12 14.42 -22.14
N LYS A 227 -36.68 13.67 -23.16
CA LYS A 227 -37.34 12.42 -23.56
C LYS A 227 -37.24 11.34 -22.47
N SER A 228 -36.11 11.27 -21.76
CA SER A 228 -35.95 10.34 -20.64
C SER A 228 -36.60 10.83 -19.34
N ASP A 229 -36.63 12.15 -19.13
CA ASP A 229 -37.15 12.82 -17.94
C ASP A 229 -37.85 14.13 -18.32
N PRO A 230 -39.19 14.16 -18.38
CA PRO A 230 -39.94 15.37 -18.68
C PRO A 230 -39.70 16.53 -17.69
N GLN A 231 -39.26 16.26 -16.46
CA GLN A 231 -38.98 17.30 -15.46
C GLN A 231 -37.64 18.01 -15.69
N ALA A 232 -36.81 17.51 -16.61
CA ALA A 232 -35.54 18.14 -16.97
C ALA A 232 -35.70 19.27 -18.01
N GLU A 233 -36.93 19.57 -18.43
CA GLU A 233 -37.20 20.72 -19.29
C GLU A 233 -36.88 22.02 -18.54
N ILE A 234 -36.08 22.88 -19.16
CA ILE A 234 -35.64 24.13 -18.54
C ILE A 234 -36.80 25.12 -18.55
N ASN A 235 -37.19 25.61 -17.38
CA ASN A 235 -38.22 26.63 -17.26
C ASN A 235 -37.71 27.97 -17.81
N THR A 236 -38.31 28.45 -18.88
CA THR A 236 -37.97 29.73 -19.53
C THR A 236 -38.56 30.95 -18.81
N LEU A 237 -39.50 30.74 -17.87
CA LEU A 237 -40.13 31.79 -17.08
C LEU A 237 -39.52 31.94 -15.67
N TRP A 238 -38.46 31.19 -15.37
CA TRP A 238 -37.77 31.28 -14.09
C TRP A 238 -37.10 32.64 -13.88
N ASP A 239 -37.30 33.22 -12.69
CA ASP A 239 -36.69 34.46 -12.25
C ASP A 239 -35.45 34.17 -11.39
N PRO A 240 -34.24 34.52 -11.85
CA PRO A 240 -33.00 34.21 -11.13
C PRO A 240 -32.75 35.11 -9.90
N THR A 241 -33.53 36.18 -9.69
CA THR A 241 -33.30 37.12 -8.58
C THR A 241 -33.46 36.49 -7.19
N GLY A 242 -34.17 35.36 -7.10
CA GLY A 242 -34.30 34.58 -5.88
C GLY A 242 -33.03 33.85 -5.46
N LEU A 243 -31.98 33.81 -6.29
CA LEU A 243 -30.75 33.06 -6.02
C LEU A 243 -29.52 33.97 -6.12
N TRP A 244 -28.60 33.82 -5.17
CA TRP A 244 -27.36 34.59 -5.14
C TRP A 244 -26.17 33.71 -4.77
N LEU A 245 -25.00 34.08 -5.30
CA LEU A 245 -23.74 33.42 -5.00
C LEU A 245 -23.02 34.18 -3.89
N THR A 246 -22.51 33.47 -2.89
CA THR A 246 -21.67 34.05 -1.83
C THR A 246 -20.21 33.75 -2.07
N LYS A 247 -19.89 32.56 -2.59
CA LYS A 247 -18.51 32.11 -2.76
C LYS A 247 -18.38 31.18 -3.96
N VAL A 248 -17.32 31.38 -4.73
CA VAL A 248 -16.93 30.51 -5.85
C VAL A 248 -15.45 30.21 -5.70
N GLU A 249 -15.10 28.96 -5.43
CA GLU A 249 -13.72 28.48 -5.32
C GLU A 249 -13.43 27.41 -6.36
N GLU A 250 -12.27 27.48 -6.99
CA GLU A 250 -11.77 26.42 -7.85
C GLU A 250 -10.75 25.56 -7.09
N LYS A 251 -10.94 24.24 -7.07
CA LYS A 251 -9.99 23.27 -6.49
C LYS A 251 -9.80 22.09 -7.44
N GLY A 252 -8.62 21.96 -8.01
CA GLY A 252 -8.24 20.76 -8.80
C GLY A 252 -9.17 20.45 -9.98
N GLY A 253 -9.73 21.47 -10.64
CA GLY A 253 -10.67 21.28 -11.76
C GLY A 253 -12.14 21.12 -11.35
N LEU A 254 -12.42 21.16 -10.05
CA LEU A 254 -13.75 21.22 -9.47
C LEU A 254 -14.06 22.66 -9.06
N LEU A 255 -15.26 23.12 -9.35
CA LEU A 255 -15.78 24.41 -8.93
C LEU A 255 -16.73 24.21 -7.76
N ILE A 256 -16.34 24.70 -6.59
CA ILE A 256 -17.16 24.69 -5.38
C ILE A 256 -17.90 26.01 -5.32
N ILE A 257 -19.23 25.93 -5.40
CA ILE A 257 -20.12 27.08 -5.41
C ILE A 257 -20.96 27.05 -4.13
N GLU A 258 -20.95 28.16 -3.41
CA GLU A 258 -21.77 28.40 -2.23
C GLU A 258 -22.63 29.64 -2.46
N GLY A 259 -23.86 29.59 -1.95
CA GLY A 259 -24.83 30.65 -2.17
C GLY A 259 -26.05 30.56 -1.28
N GLY A 260 -26.99 31.46 -1.54
CA GLY A 260 -28.31 31.45 -0.95
C GLY A 260 -29.39 31.38 -2.03
N ALA A 261 -30.55 30.84 -1.66
CA ALA A 261 -31.74 30.80 -2.52
C ALA A 261 -32.97 31.10 -1.68
N ARG A 262 -33.95 31.81 -2.25
CA ARG A 262 -35.21 32.11 -1.60
C ARG A 262 -36.01 30.84 -1.34
N ASP A 263 -36.15 30.00 -2.37
CA ASP A 263 -36.93 28.77 -2.33
C ASP A 263 -36.17 27.58 -2.94
N ALA A 264 -36.62 26.36 -2.61
CA ALA A 264 -36.05 25.12 -3.14
C ALA A 264 -36.25 24.99 -4.66
N THR A 265 -37.29 25.64 -5.20
CA THR A 265 -37.56 25.71 -6.64
C THR A 265 -36.43 26.43 -7.38
N ASP A 266 -35.99 27.58 -6.87
CA ASP A 266 -34.92 28.37 -7.51
C ASP A 266 -33.58 27.61 -7.52
N LEU A 267 -33.27 26.93 -6.41
CA LEU A 267 -32.08 26.09 -6.32
C LEU A 267 -32.14 24.90 -7.30
N SER A 268 -33.32 24.31 -7.49
CA SER A 268 -33.53 23.19 -8.40
C SER A 268 -33.39 23.61 -9.87
N GLU A 269 -33.96 24.76 -10.25
CA GLU A 269 -33.83 25.35 -11.58
C GLU A 269 -32.37 25.70 -11.90
N PHE A 270 -31.68 26.35 -10.96
CA PHE A 270 -30.25 26.64 -11.10
C PHE A 270 -29.41 25.37 -11.29
N THR A 271 -29.64 24.35 -10.45
CA THR A 271 -28.95 23.06 -10.56
C THR A 271 -29.26 22.36 -11.89
N GLY A 272 -30.52 22.43 -12.35
CA GLY A 272 -30.95 21.90 -13.63
C GLY A 272 -30.24 22.58 -14.81
N ARG A 273 -30.15 23.91 -14.80
CA ARG A 273 -29.46 24.71 -15.82
C ARG A 273 -27.96 24.44 -15.84
N LEU A 274 -27.32 24.30 -14.68
CA LEU A 274 -25.92 23.89 -14.60
C LEU A 274 -25.70 22.51 -15.25
N ARG A 275 -26.59 21.55 -15.00
CA ARG A 275 -26.49 20.20 -15.59
C ARG A 275 -26.74 20.18 -17.10
N ALA A 276 -27.56 21.11 -17.60
CA ALA A 276 -27.87 21.22 -19.01
C ALA A 276 -26.75 21.91 -19.82
N SER A 277 -25.94 22.76 -19.19
CA SER A 277 -24.83 23.45 -19.85
C SER A 277 -23.81 22.47 -20.43
N ALA A 278 -23.33 22.74 -21.64
CA ALA A 278 -22.26 21.98 -22.27
C ALA A 278 -20.89 22.17 -21.59
N ARG A 279 -20.72 23.26 -20.85
CA ARG A 279 -19.46 23.64 -20.19
C ARG A 279 -19.25 22.90 -18.87
N PHE A 280 -20.34 22.66 -18.14
CA PHE A 280 -20.33 21.91 -16.91
C PHE A 280 -20.50 20.41 -17.17
N GLY A 281 -19.85 19.61 -16.35
CA GLY A 281 -19.85 18.16 -16.43
C GLY A 281 -20.76 17.55 -15.39
N ARG A 282 -20.15 16.89 -14.42
CA ARG A 282 -20.87 16.31 -13.30
C ARG A 282 -21.16 17.41 -12.27
N VAL A 283 -22.44 17.66 -12.02
CA VAL A 283 -22.92 18.54 -10.95
C VAL A 283 -23.42 17.65 -9.82
N SER A 284 -22.91 17.86 -8.60
CA SER A 284 -23.39 17.14 -7.42
C SER A 284 -24.83 17.54 -7.05
N HIS A 285 -25.44 16.83 -6.11
CA HIS A 285 -26.69 17.30 -5.51
C HIS A 285 -26.36 18.42 -4.54
N PRO A 286 -27.09 19.55 -4.56
CA PRO A 286 -26.82 20.65 -3.65
C PRO A 286 -27.10 20.18 -2.23
N ASN A 287 -26.13 20.38 -1.34
CA ASN A 287 -26.35 20.29 0.09
C ASN A 287 -26.94 21.62 0.54
N PHE A 288 -28.14 21.62 1.10
CA PHE A 288 -28.82 22.85 1.50
C PHE A 288 -29.37 22.76 2.92
N GLU A 289 -29.34 23.89 3.62
CA GLU A 289 -29.90 24.06 4.95
C GLU A 289 -30.84 25.25 4.94
N ARG A 290 -32.00 25.10 5.59
CA ARG A 290 -32.95 26.20 5.73
C ARG A 290 -32.52 27.08 6.89
N VAL A 291 -32.24 28.34 6.57
CA VAL A 291 -31.99 29.39 7.57
C VAL A 291 -33.30 30.12 7.78
N ASP A 292 -33.94 29.83 8.91
CA ASP A 292 -35.10 30.60 9.34
C ASP A 292 -34.67 32.01 9.74
N ALA A 293 -35.58 32.97 9.58
CA ALA A 293 -35.38 34.38 9.90
C ALA A 293 -34.88 34.57 11.35
N SER A 294 -33.56 34.68 11.55
CA SER A 294 -32.99 34.96 12.88
C SER A 294 -32.88 36.47 13.10
N GLY A 295 -33.97 37.10 13.55
CA GLY A 295 -34.00 38.51 13.94
C GLY A 295 -34.44 39.49 12.84
N LYS A 296 -34.58 40.77 13.23
CA LYS A 296 -35.46 41.82 12.68
C LYS A 296 -35.45 42.13 11.16
N ASP A 297 -34.58 41.54 10.33
CA ASP A 297 -34.45 41.94 8.92
C ASP A 297 -34.15 40.79 7.93
N GLY A 298 -34.24 39.51 8.33
CA GLY A 298 -33.95 38.39 7.43
C GLY A 298 -35.22 37.67 6.95
N ASP A 299 -35.50 37.66 5.65
CA ASP A 299 -36.45 36.68 5.09
C ASP A 299 -35.85 35.26 5.20
N PRO A 300 -36.69 34.23 5.44
CA PRO A 300 -36.22 32.85 5.45
C PRO A 300 -35.63 32.50 4.08
N HIS A 301 -34.46 31.89 4.06
CA HIS A 301 -33.76 31.50 2.85
C HIS A 301 -33.03 30.17 3.05
N LEU A 302 -32.62 29.56 1.96
CA LEU A 302 -31.81 28.37 1.92
C LEU A 302 -30.35 28.77 1.72
N THR A 303 -29.45 28.27 2.54
CA THR A 303 -28.01 28.26 2.21
C THR A 303 -27.70 26.96 1.53
N TRP A 304 -26.83 27.00 0.51
CA TRP A 304 -26.50 25.81 -0.26
C TRP A 304 -25.06 25.77 -0.70
N LYS A 305 -24.59 24.54 -0.93
CA LYS A 305 -23.26 24.23 -1.44
C LYS A 305 -23.35 23.12 -2.47
N LEU A 306 -22.68 23.30 -3.59
CA LEU A 306 -22.59 22.30 -4.64
C LEU A 306 -21.21 22.28 -5.28
N ASP A 307 -20.90 21.12 -5.87
CA ASP A 307 -19.64 20.86 -6.54
C ASP A 307 -19.90 20.61 -8.02
N VAL A 308 -19.18 21.34 -8.88
CA VAL A 308 -19.30 21.25 -10.34
C VAL A 308 -17.97 20.87 -10.96
N ALA A 309 -17.92 19.73 -11.64
CA ALA A 309 -16.79 19.43 -12.51
C ALA A 309 -16.90 20.26 -13.80
N VAL A 310 -15.87 21.02 -14.16
CA VAL A 310 -15.85 21.78 -15.42
C VAL A 310 -15.26 20.92 -16.54
N ARG A 311 -15.99 20.80 -17.66
CA ARG A 311 -15.54 20.01 -18.83
C ARG A 311 -14.68 20.83 -19.80
N ARG A 312 -15.00 22.11 -19.96
CA ARG A 312 -14.29 23.02 -20.87
C ARG A 312 -13.95 24.32 -20.16
N TRP A 313 -12.66 24.57 -20.03
CA TRP A 313 -12.11 25.78 -19.42
C TRP A 313 -11.87 26.90 -20.45
N ASP A 314 -12.07 26.61 -21.74
CA ASP A 314 -11.71 27.41 -22.91
C ASP A 314 -12.90 27.98 -23.71
#